data_AF-A0A6P2AZM9-F1
#
_entry.id   AF-A0A6P2AZM9-F1
#
_cell.length_a   1.000
_cell.length_b   1.000
_cell.length_c   1.000
_cell.angle_alpha   90.00
_cell.angle_beta   90.00
_cell.angle_gamma   90.00
#
_symmetry.space_group_name_H-M   'P 1'
#
loop_
_entity.id
_entity.type
_entity.pdbx_description
1 polymer ?
#
loop_
_entity_poly.entity_id
_entity_poly.type
_entity_poly.pdbx_seq_one_letter_code
_entity_poly.pdbx_strand_id
1 'polypeptide(L)'
;MFNPFKTTAAACLATLCTVTAIGFEALAQNRSTFTTTPTSRESSVYDSAREDLPPNLYMLYRIVERIARANGLTNHPWRVVVADDTLINAYATEVNLVIVHFGLLDQMAGDISALACVVGHEMAHHTERHIAIRTSRVADWQEEARSGNSREFQQRLAKLAREHEEEADAIGYKYSVTAGFDPSGCLRGLEMLSRLPGTMRDSSTHPSVPRRIEAIQALMDATPPEVLRSRGHLGLTTSEPLSYEMIEDKEWLRINSARGGSFVEDWNRLFPNDIIDPDFTPPATPEASSTPETEE
;
A
#
# COMPACT_ATOMS: atom_id res chain seq x y z
N MET A 1 60.63 58.02 -19.75
CA MET A 1 62.00 58.31 -20.22
C MET A 1 62.89 57.14 -19.79
N PHE A 2 63.68 56.60 -20.72
CA PHE A 2 64.80 55.68 -20.51
C PHE A 2 64.56 54.24 -19.97
N ASN A 3 64.72 53.31 -20.91
CA ASN A 3 65.23 51.91 -20.90
C ASN A 3 66.63 51.84 -20.17
N PRO A 4 67.47 50.75 -20.11
CA PRO A 4 67.38 49.30 -20.48
C PRO A 4 68.24 48.33 -19.57
N PHE A 5 68.44 47.06 -20.04
CA PHE A 5 69.52 46.07 -19.73
C PHE A 5 69.47 45.28 -18.40
N LYS A 6 69.89 44.01 -18.27
CA LYS A 6 70.14 42.80 -19.10
C LYS A 6 70.63 41.69 -18.13
N THR A 7 70.34 40.42 -18.45
CA THR A 7 71.13 39.18 -18.17
C THR A 7 71.25 38.70 -16.69
N THR A 8 71.33 37.41 -16.30
CA THR A 8 71.93 36.16 -16.86
C THR A 8 71.38 34.89 -16.16
N ALA A 9 71.35 33.75 -16.89
CA ALA A 9 71.69 32.34 -16.52
C ALA A 9 71.01 31.66 -15.29
N ALA A 10 70.74 30.35 -15.17
CA ALA A 10 71.19 29.12 -15.83
C ALA A 10 70.11 28.02 -15.60
N ALA A 11 69.73 27.25 -16.63
CA ALA A 11 70.00 25.81 -16.81
C ALA A 11 69.70 24.84 -15.64
N CYS A 12 68.73 23.94 -15.82
CA CYS A 12 68.95 22.49 -15.69
C CYS A 12 67.81 21.62 -16.26
N LEU A 13 68.22 20.79 -17.22
CA LEU A 13 67.79 19.45 -17.62
C LEU A 13 66.33 19.08 -17.98
N ALA A 14 66.24 18.60 -19.21
CA ALA A 14 65.22 17.76 -19.83
C ALA A 14 64.89 16.48 -19.05
N THR A 15 63.73 15.87 -19.33
CA THR A 15 63.63 14.58 -20.06
C THR A 15 62.16 14.34 -20.47
N LEU A 16 61.97 13.96 -21.74
CA LEU A 16 60.71 13.50 -22.32
C LEU A 16 60.20 12.23 -21.61
N CYS A 17 58.88 12.09 -21.47
CA CYS A 17 58.25 10.81 -21.77
C CYS A 17 56.81 11.02 -22.24
N THR A 18 56.57 10.59 -23.48
CA THR A 18 55.30 10.49 -24.16
C THR A 18 54.39 9.47 -23.48
N VAL A 19 53.14 9.83 -23.21
CA VAL A 19 52.04 8.85 -23.10
C VAL A 19 50.91 9.28 -24.03
N THR A 20 50.59 8.32 -24.87
CA THR A 20 49.60 8.23 -25.93
C THR A 20 48.20 8.71 -25.56
N ALA A 21 47.57 9.40 -26.51
CA ALA A 21 46.13 9.58 -26.56
C ALA A 21 45.44 8.21 -26.57
N ILE A 22 44.59 7.96 -25.56
CA ILE A 22 43.60 6.87 -25.55
C ILE A 22 42.24 7.54 -25.38
N GLY A 23 41.29 7.12 -26.22
CA GLY A 23 40.03 7.79 -26.49
C GLY A 23 39.15 8.04 -25.26
N PHE A 24 38.49 9.19 -25.29
CA PHE A 24 37.30 9.48 -24.50
C PHE A 24 36.08 8.79 -25.14
N GLU A 25 35.93 7.49 -24.91
CA GLU A 25 34.69 6.76 -25.18
C GLU A 25 34.58 5.62 -24.17
N ALA A 26 33.87 5.89 -23.05
CA ALA A 26 33.15 4.91 -22.20
C ALA A 26 32.98 5.46 -20.76
N LEU A 27 32.12 6.46 -20.57
CA LEU A 27 31.55 6.77 -19.25
C LEU A 27 30.03 6.97 -19.36
N ALA A 28 29.37 6.11 -20.13
CA ALA A 28 27.92 6.05 -20.26
C ALA A 28 27.40 4.61 -20.21
N GLN A 29 27.97 3.75 -19.35
CA GLN A 29 27.42 2.42 -19.07
C GLN A 29 27.65 2.04 -17.60
N ASN A 30 26.94 2.70 -16.70
CA ASN A 30 26.56 2.05 -15.45
C ASN A 30 25.21 2.60 -14.94
N ARG A 31 24.20 2.52 -15.81
CA ARG A 31 22.82 2.46 -15.33
C ARG A 31 22.56 0.98 -15.11
N SER A 32 22.74 0.49 -13.87
CA SER A 32 22.24 -0.84 -13.50
C SER A 32 20.73 -0.84 -13.69
N THR A 33 20.28 -1.14 -14.90
CA THR A 33 18.96 -1.69 -15.13
C THR A 33 18.99 -3.08 -14.52
N PHE A 34 18.64 -3.18 -13.24
CA PHE A 34 18.24 -4.44 -12.63
C PHE A 34 17.00 -4.91 -13.38
N THR A 35 17.21 -5.67 -14.45
CA THR A 35 16.16 -6.42 -15.12
C THR A 35 16.13 -7.76 -14.41
N THR A 36 15.40 -7.82 -13.29
CA THR A 36 15.07 -9.10 -12.67
C THR A 36 14.12 -9.81 -13.63
N THR A 37 14.61 -10.83 -14.33
CA THR A 37 13.72 -11.78 -15.00
C THR A 37 12.86 -12.41 -13.90
N PRO A 38 11.52 -12.30 -13.96
CA PRO A 38 10.67 -12.90 -12.93
C PRO A 38 10.96 -14.41 -12.86
N THR A 39 11.09 -14.94 -11.65
CA THR A 39 11.19 -16.38 -11.41
C THR A 39 9.97 -17.06 -12.03
N SER A 40 10.11 -18.27 -12.59
CA SER A 40 9.03 -18.98 -13.30
C SER A 40 7.70 -19.11 -12.53
N ARG A 41 7.77 -19.08 -11.19
CA ARG A 41 6.63 -19.10 -10.28
C ARG A 41 5.95 -17.73 -10.10
N GLU A 42 6.70 -16.63 -10.14
CA GLU A 42 6.14 -15.28 -10.06
C GLU A 42 5.38 -14.94 -11.35
N SER A 43 5.91 -15.31 -12.51
CA SER A 43 5.17 -15.20 -13.77
C SER A 43 3.89 -16.05 -13.73
N SER A 44 3.95 -17.28 -13.20
CA SER A 44 2.77 -18.16 -13.20
C SER A 44 1.60 -17.63 -12.38
N VAL A 45 1.85 -17.02 -11.20
CA VAL A 45 0.77 -16.47 -10.36
C VAL A 45 0.09 -15.28 -11.04
N TYR A 46 0.86 -14.33 -11.56
CA TYR A 46 0.26 -13.15 -12.21
C TYR A 46 -0.36 -13.45 -13.57
N ASP A 47 0.13 -14.47 -14.28
CA ASP A 47 -0.45 -14.92 -15.54
C ASP A 47 -1.79 -15.62 -15.28
N SER A 48 -1.84 -16.53 -14.29
CA SER A 48 -3.10 -17.14 -13.85
C SER A 48 -4.11 -16.07 -13.39
N ALA A 49 -3.67 -15.12 -12.56
CA ALA A 49 -4.52 -14.03 -12.08
C ALA A 49 -5.07 -13.17 -13.23
N ARG A 50 -4.29 -12.98 -14.31
CA ARG A 50 -4.72 -12.19 -15.46
C ARG A 50 -5.81 -12.89 -16.27
N GLU A 51 -5.78 -14.22 -16.30
CA GLU A 51 -6.77 -15.05 -17.01
C GLU A 51 -8.04 -15.25 -16.16
N ASP A 52 -7.88 -15.44 -14.86
CA ASP A 52 -8.99 -15.79 -13.96
C ASP A 52 -9.82 -14.58 -13.51
N LEU A 53 -9.19 -13.41 -13.33
CA LEU A 53 -9.81 -12.25 -12.70
C LEU A 53 -10.38 -11.26 -13.73
N PRO A 54 -11.55 -10.66 -13.46
CA PRO A 54 -12.02 -9.48 -14.18
C PRO A 54 -10.94 -8.37 -14.20
N PRO A 55 -10.80 -7.57 -15.27
CA PRO A 55 -9.69 -6.61 -15.42
C PRO A 55 -9.53 -5.61 -14.27
N ASN A 56 -10.64 -5.11 -13.73
CA ASN A 56 -10.67 -4.23 -12.56
C ASN A 56 -10.13 -4.93 -11.31
N LEU A 57 -10.54 -6.17 -11.06
CA LEU A 57 -10.07 -6.97 -9.93
C LEU A 57 -8.61 -7.41 -10.10
N TYR A 58 -8.17 -7.75 -11.32
CA TYR A 58 -6.76 -8.03 -11.59
C TYR A 58 -5.88 -6.82 -11.27
N MET A 59 -6.29 -5.63 -11.69
CA MET A 59 -5.56 -4.41 -11.38
C MET A 59 -5.49 -4.18 -9.87
N LEU A 60 -6.62 -4.26 -9.17
CA LEU A 60 -6.65 -4.06 -7.72
C LEU A 60 -5.87 -5.14 -6.96
N TYR A 61 -5.92 -6.40 -7.42
CA TYR A 61 -5.06 -7.48 -6.95
C TYR A 61 -3.59 -7.05 -7.01
N ARG A 62 -3.11 -6.63 -8.19
CA ARG A 62 -1.72 -6.21 -8.39
C ARG A 62 -1.31 -5.00 -7.56
N ILE A 63 -2.25 -4.10 -7.25
CA ILE A 63 -2.00 -2.95 -6.38
C ILE A 63 -1.90 -3.38 -4.91
N VAL A 64 -2.95 -4.01 -4.38
CA VAL A 64 -3.07 -4.35 -2.96
C VAL A 64 -2.01 -5.37 -2.56
N GLU A 65 -1.80 -6.41 -3.35
CA GLU A 65 -0.80 -7.45 -3.09
C GLU A 65 0.62 -6.87 -3.03
N ARG A 66 0.94 -5.98 -3.97
CA ARG A 66 2.26 -5.36 -4.06
C ARG A 66 2.50 -4.38 -2.92
N ILE A 67 1.49 -3.58 -2.56
CA ILE A 67 1.53 -2.73 -1.36
C ILE A 67 1.73 -3.59 -0.11
N ALA A 68 0.97 -4.68 0.02
CA ALA A 68 1.06 -5.54 1.19
C ALA A 68 2.45 -6.14 1.34
N ARG A 69 3.03 -6.71 0.28
CA ARG A 69 4.38 -7.30 0.31
C ARG A 69 5.47 -6.27 0.59
N ALA A 70 5.46 -5.14 -0.11
CA ALA A 70 6.50 -4.13 0.04
C ALA A 70 6.52 -3.50 1.45
N ASN A 71 5.38 -3.50 2.14
CA ASN A 71 5.21 -2.85 3.45
C ASN A 71 5.07 -3.83 4.62
N GLY A 72 5.20 -5.14 4.39
CA GLY A 72 5.09 -6.15 5.45
C GLY A 72 3.68 -6.36 5.99
N LEU A 73 2.65 -6.05 5.20
CA LEU A 73 1.23 -6.18 5.56
C LEU A 73 0.65 -7.53 5.12
N THR A 74 1.46 -8.59 5.18
CA THR A 74 1.14 -9.92 4.65
C THR A 74 0.76 -10.94 5.72
N ASN A 75 0.64 -10.50 6.99
CA ASN A 75 0.28 -11.38 8.11
C ASN A 75 -1.18 -11.82 8.08
N HIS A 76 -2.05 -11.03 7.45
CA HIS A 76 -3.47 -11.29 7.33
C HIS A 76 -3.91 -11.13 5.87
N PRO A 77 -4.91 -11.90 5.42
CA PRO A 77 -5.44 -11.78 4.07
C PRO A 77 -6.16 -10.43 3.90
N TRP A 78 -5.96 -9.83 2.73
CA TRP A 78 -6.72 -8.67 2.28
C TRP A 78 -7.92 -9.11 1.45
N ARG A 79 -9.01 -8.35 1.53
CA ARG A 79 -10.20 -8.54 0.67
C ARG A 79 -10.39 -7.28 -0.15
N VAL A 80 -10.82 -7.47 -1.39
CA VAL A 80 -11.12 -6.38 -2.31
C VAL A 80 -12.48 -6.62 -2.94
N VAL A 81 -13.31 -5.58 -2.92
CA VAL A 81 -14.61 -5.57 -3.59
C VAL A 81 -14.69 -4.34 -4.48
N VAL A 82 -15.24 -4.53 -5.68
CA VAL A 82 -15.62 -3.42 -6.55
C VAL A 82 -17.13 -3.24 -6.46
N ALA A 83 -17.56 -2.11 -5.90
CA ALA A 83 -18.98 -1.76 -5.89
C ALA A 83 -19.37 -1.22 -7.28
N ASP A 84 -20.38 -1.84 -7.89
CA ASP A 84 -20.89 -1.46 -9.22
C ASP A 84 -21.84 -0.25 -9.10
N ASP A 85 -21.26 0.92 -8.87
CA ASP A 85 -21.97 2.20 -8.84
C ASP A 85 -21.11 3.36 -9.37
N THR A 86 -21.74 4.50 -9.61
CA THR A 86 -21.08 5.69 -10.15
C THR A 86 -20.44 6.56 -9.07
N LEU A 87 -20.34 6.11 -7.81
CA LEU A 87 -19.76 6.90 -6.74
C LEU A 87 -18.24 6.97 -6.91
N ILE A 88 -17.68 8.16 -6.68
CA ILE A 88 -16.23 8.36 -6.67
C ILE A 88 -15.79 8.25 -5.21
N ASN A 89 -15.59 7.02 -4.77
CA ASN A 89 -15.24 6.73 -3.39
C ASN A 89 -14.44 5.42 -3.26
N ALA A 90 -13.71 5.29 -2.16
CA ALA A 90 -13.17 4.04 -1.65
C ALA A 90 -13.20 4.10 -0.13
N TYR A 91 -13.21 2.94 0.52
CA TYR A 91 -13.02 2.88 1.97
C TYR A 91 -12.47 1.53 2.40
N ALA A 92 -11.68 1.53 3.48
CA ALA A 92 -11.34 0.31 4.21
C ALA A 92 -12.23 0.09 5.43
N THR A 93 -12.37 -1.17 5.82
CA THR A 93 -13.03 -1.57 7.07
C THR A 93 -12.01 -2.02 8.13
N GLU A 94 -12.50 -2.30 9.33
CA GLU A 94 -11.72 -2.87 10.45
C GLU A 94 -11.19 -4.30 10.18
N VAL A 95 -11.53 -4.92 9.04
CA VAL A 95 -11.19 -6.31 8.73
C VAL A 95 -10.47 -6.47 7.39
N ASN A 96 -9.39 -5.71 7.13
CA ASN A 96 -8.56 -5.78 5.91
C ASN A 96 -9.37 -5.86 4.59
N LEU A 97 -10.55 -5.24 4.55
CA LEU A 97 -11.42 -5.22 3.37
C LEU A 97 -11.38 -3.81 2.80
N VAL A 98 -10.95 -3.70 1.56
CA VAL A 98 -10.94 -2.47 0.77
C VAL A 98 -12.08 -2.53 -0.24
N ILE A 99 -12.98 -1.57 -0.17
CA ILE A 99 -14.10 -1.43 -1.09
C ILE A 99 -13.78 -0.24 -2.00
N VAL A 100 -13.84 -0.47 -3.31
CA VAL A 100 -13.57 0.55 -4.32
C VAL A 100 -14.80 0.69 -5.20
N HIS A 101 -15.35 1.89 -5.32
CA HIS A 101 -16.49 2.14 -6.18
C HIS A 101 -16.06 2.24 -7.64
N PHE A 102 -16.88 1.72 -8.56
CA PHE A 102 -16.56 1.74 -9.99
C PHE A 102 -16.35 3.17 -10.51
N GLY A 103 -17.13 4.15 -10.04
CA GLY A 103 -16.93 5.56 -10.38
C GLY A 103 -15.53 6.07 -10.07
N LEU A 104 -14.89 5.65 -8.98
CA LEU A 104 -13.50 6.00 -8.68
C LEU A 104 -12.53 5.34 -9.65
N LEU A 105 -12.73 4.06 -9.97
CA LEU A 105 -11.90 3.33 -10.93
C LEU A 105 -11.94 3.99 -12.31
N ASP A 106 -13.12 4.41 -12.75
CA ASP A 106 -13.34 5.10 -14.02
C ASP A 106 -12.62 6.46 -14.05
N GLN A 107 -12.71 7.25 -12.99
CA GLN A 107 -12.02 8.54 -12.90
C GLN A 107 -10.48 8.41 -12.83
N MET A 108 -9.97 7.32 -12.26
CA MET A 108 -8.53 7.05 -12.15
C MET A 108 -7.99 6.16 -13.27
N ALA A 109 -8.82 5.83 -14.27
CA ALA A 109 -8.43 4.98 -15.38
C ALA A 109 -7.19 5.53 -16.09
N GLY A 110 -6.19 4.67 -16.27
CA GLY A 110 -4.91 5.03 -16.90
C GLY A 110 -3.84 5.58 -15.95
N ASP A 111 -4.15 5.82 -14.67
CA ASP A 111 -3.15 6.20 -13.66
C ASP A 111 -3.17 5.26 -12.45
N ILE A 112 -2.56 4.09 -12.63
CA ILE A 112 -2.43 3.06 -11.60
C ILE A 112 -1.69 3.59 -10.37
N SER A 113 -0.78 4.56 -10.51
CA SER A 113 -0.05 5.11 -9.37
C SER A 113 -0.92 6.04 -8.52
N ALA A 114 -1.82 6.80 -9.14
CA ALA A 114 -2.85 7.55 -8.43
C ALA A 114 -3.81 6.62 -7.68
N LEU A 115 -4.30 5.56 -8.35
CA LEU A 115 -5.17 4.58 -7.71
C LEU A 115 -4.46 3.83 -6.57
N ALA A 116 -3.19 3.47 -6.75
CA ALA A 116 -2.38 2.85 -5.70
C ALA A 116 -2.20 3.74 -4.48
N CYS A 117 -2.17 5.07 -4.67
CA CYS A 117 -2.15 6.00 -3.55
C CYS A 117 -3.46 5.98 -2.75
N VAL A 118 -4.61 5.99 -3.44
CA VAL A 118 -5.92 5.90 -2.77
C VAL A 118 -6.06 4.56 -2.04
N VAL A 119 -5.72 3.45 -2.69
CA VAL A 119 -5.73 2.13 -2.05
C VAL A 119 -4.78 2.09 -0.85
N GLY A 120 -3.59 2.67 -0.97
CA GLY A 120 -2.64 2.79 0.14
C GLY A 120 -3.18 3.62 1.31
N HIS A 121 -3.90 4.71 1.03
CA HIS A 121 -4.58 5.55 2.02
C HIS A 121 -5.69 4.75 2.74
N GLU A 122 -6.49 3.98 2.02
CA GLU A 122 -7.49 3.11 2.65
C GLU A 122 -6.85 2.01 3.50
N MET A 123 -5.79 1.38 3.00
CA MET A 123 -5.03 0.40 3.80
C MET A 123 -4.46 1.05 5.07
N ALA A 124 -4.02 2.31 5.01
CA ALA A 124 -3.52 3.06 6.16
C ALA A 124 -4.61 3.29 7.23
N HIS A 125 -5.84 3.63 6.82
CA HIS A 125 -6.97 3.74 7.77
C HIS A 125 -7.18 2.45 8.57
N HIS A 126 -7.00 1.31 7.91
CA HIS A 126 -7.09 0.01 8.57
C HIS A 126 -5.88 -0.27 9.47
N THR A 127 -4.64 -0.11 8.97
CA THR A 127 -3.43 -0.45 9.73
C THR A 127 -3.27 0.40 10.99
N GLU A 128 -3.65 1.68 10.91
CA GLU A 128 -3.61 2.61 12.05
C GLU A 128 -4.90 2.56 12.90
N ARG A 129 -5.85 1.69 12.56
CA ARG A 129 -7.08 1.44 13.34
C ARG A 129 -7.91 2.72 13.55
N HIS A 130 -7.95 3.59 12.54
CA HIS A 130 -8.61 4.90 12.65
C HIS A 130 -10.10 4.80 12.99
N ILE A 131 -10.82 3.78 12.48
CA ILE A 131 -12.24 3.59 12.80
C ILE A 131 -12.40 3.15 14.26
N ALA A 132 -11.62 2.19 14.76
CA ALA A 132 -11.66 1.73 16.14
C ALA A 132 -11.27 2.83 17.13
N ILE A 133 -10.20 3.58 16.85
CA ILE A 133 -9.79 4.74 17.66
C ILE A 133 -10.92 5.77 17.72
N ARG A 134 -11.51 6.13 16.57
CA ARG A 134 -12.61 7.10 16.52
C ARG A 134 -13.82 6.61 17.31
N THR A 135 -14.21 5.35 17.14
CA THR A 135 -15.33 4.74 17.90
C THR A 135 -15.08 4.77 19.40
N SER A 136 -13.86 4.42 19.83
CA SER A 136 -13.45 4.45 21.23
C SER A 136 -13.52 5.88 21.80
N ARG A 137 -12.94 6.87 21.08
CA ARG A 137 -12.99 8.29 21.48
C ARG A 137 -14.41 8.83 21.55
N VAL A 138 -15.27 8.46 20.62
CA VAL A 138 -16.69 8.83 20.68
C VAL A 138 -17.30 8.28 21.97
N ALA A 139 -17.10 7.00 22.31
CA ALA A 139 -17.62 6.40 23.53
C ALA A 139 -17.10 7.09 24.80
N ASP A 140 -15.79 7.36 24.87
CA ASP A 140 -15.15 8.06 25.99
C ASP A 140 -15.73 9.46 26.19
N TRP A 141 -16.01 10.18 25.10
CA TRP A 141 -16.48 11.57 25.13
C TRP A 141 -18.01 11.71 25.15
N GLN A 142 -18.77 10.61 25.20
CA GLN A 142 -20.24 10.66 25.22
C GLN A 142 -20.79 11.42 26.43
N GLU A 143 -20.11 11.38 27.57
CA GLU A 143 -20.55 12.09 28.79
C GLU A 143 -20.45 13.62 28.62
N GLU A 144 -19.44 14.10 27.89
CA GLU A 144 -19.31 15.53 27.55
C GLU A 144 -20.39 15.98 26.54
N ALA A 145 -20.79 15.10 25.63
CA ALA A 145 -21.92 15.38 24.74
C ALA A 145 -23.24 15.53 25.52
N ARG A 146 -23.41 14.75 26.61
CA ARG A 146 -24.59 14.82 27.49
C ARG A 146 -24.59 16.06 28.39
N SER A 147 -23.43 16.59 28.76
CA SER A 147 -23.31 17.75 29.67
C SER A 147 -23.61 19.11 29.04
N GLY A 148 -24.01 19.15 27.76
CA GLY A 148 -24.38 20.37 27.03
C GLY A 148 -23.26 21.00 26.21
N ASN A 149 -22.03 20.47 26.28
CA ASN A 149 -20.87 20.95 25.51
C ASN A 149 -20.79 20.35 24.09
N SER A 150 -21.93 20.19 23.43
CA SER A 150 -22.03 19.57 22.10
C SER A 150 -21.08 20.20 21.07
N ARG A 151 -20.88 21.52 21.10
CA ARG A 151 -19.97 22.21 20.17
C ARG A 151 -18.50 21.83 20.35
N GLU A 152 -18.03 21.74 21.59
CA GLU A 152 -16.65 21.36 21.90
C GLU A 152 -16.40 19.90 21.52
N PHE A 153 -17.35 19.03 21.85
CA PHE A 153 -17.35 17.62 21.44
C PHE A 153 -17.22 17.47 19.91
N GLN A 154 -18.03 18.21 19.14
CA GLN A 154 -17.94 18.20 17.67
C GLN A 154 -16.59 18.73 17.16
N GLN A 155 -16.03 19.75 17.80
CA GLN A 155 -14.70 20.27 17.43
C GLN A 155 -13.58 19.25 17.68
N ARG A 156 -13.63 18.51 18.79
CA ARG A 156 -12.68 17.44 19.12
C ARG A 156 -12.77 16.28 18.13
N LEU A 157 -13.98 15.83 17.80
CA LEU A 157 -14.19 14.79 16.79
C LEU A 157 -13.68 15.21 15.41
N ALA A 158 -13.99 16.45 14.99
CA ALA A 158 -13.52 16.96 13.70
C ALA A 158 -11.98 17.11 13.66
N LYS A 159 -11.36 17.46 14.80
CA LYS A 159 -9.89 17.50 14.92
C LYS A 159 -9.29 16.11 14.77
N LEU A 160 -9.82 15.13 15.51
CA LEU A 160 -9.37 13.74 15.43
C LEU A 160 -9.52 13.17 14.00
N ALA A 161 -10.64 13.45 13.35
CA ALA A 161 -10.86 13.04 11.96
C ALA A 161 -9.78 13.61 11.03
N ARG A 162 -9.49 14.92 11.10
CA ARG A 162 -8.43 15.54 10.28
C ARG A 162 -7.05 14.95 10.56
N GLU A 163 -6.73 14.64 11.81
CA GLU A 163 -5.46 14.01 12.18
C GLU A 163 -5.32 12.62 11.54
N HIS A 164 -6.38 11.81 11.60
CA HIS A 164 -6.39 10.48 10.95
C HIS A 164 -6.23 10.56 9.43
N GLU A 165 -6.81 11.57 8.78
CA GLU A 165 -6.65 11.77 7.33
C GLU A 165 -5.24 12.20 6.94
N GLU A 166 -4.63 13.11 7.70
CA GLU A 166 -3.25 13.54 7.49
C GLU A 166 -2.27 12.37 7.68
N GLU A 167 -2.52 11.52 8.68
CA GLU A 167 -1.77 10.29 8.91
C GLU A 167 -1.98 9.27 7.79
N ALA A 168 -3.23 9.06 7.36
CA ALA A 168 -3.56 8.14 6.27
C ALA A 168 -2.96 8.60 4.93
N ASP A 169 -2.93 9.90 4.63
CA ASP A 169 -2.25 10.45 3.46
C ASP A 169 -0.74 10.19 3.49
N ALA A 170 -0.11 10.48 4.63
CA ALA A 170 1.33 10.30 4.78
C ALA A 170 1.73 8.83 4.65
N ILE A 171 0.96 7.93 5.26
CA ILE A 171 1.21 6.47 5.21
C ILE A 171 0.84 5.92 3.83
N GLY A 172 -0.29 6.32 3.25
CA GLY A 172 -0.72 5.89 1.91
C GLY A 172 0.27 6.28 0.82
N TYR A 173 0.83 7.49 0.88
CA TYR A 173 1.96 7.90 0.04
C TYR A 173 3.18 6.98 0.27
N LYS A 174 3.58 6.76 1.52
CA LYS A 174 4.73 5.88 1.82
C LYS A 174 4.51 4.46 1.31
N TYR A 175 3.32 3.91 1.49
CA TYR A 175 2.94 2.58 1.05
C TYR A 175 3.04 2.43 -0.47
N SER A 176 2.47 3.38 -1.22
CA SER A 176 2.50 3.34 -2.68
C SER A 176 3.93 3.50 -3.23
N VAL A 177 4.71 4.45 -2.71
CA VAL A 177 6.09 4.66 -3.17
C VAL A 177 7.00 3.49 -2.78
N THR A 178 6.85 2.95 -1.57
CA THR A 178 7.58 1.74 -1.13
C THR A 178 7.27 0.55 -2.04
N ALA A 179 6.02 0.41 -2.49
CA ALA A 179 5.61 -0.58 -3.47
C ALA A 179 6.14 -0.33 -4.90
N GLY A 180 6.86 0.76 -5.13
CA GLY A 180 7.48 1.10 -6.41
C GLY A 180 6.57 1.83 -7.39
N PHE A 181 5.41 2.32 -6.95
CA PHE A 181 4.59 3.22 -7.76
C PHE A 181 5.27 4.58 -7.95
N ASP A 182 4.78 5.35 -8.92
CA ASP A 182 5.29 6.69 -9.21
C ASP A 182 4.99 7.65 -8.03
N PRO A 183 5.98 8.38 -7.46
CA PRO A 183 5.77 9.20 -6.28
C PRO A 183 4.85 10.38 -6.55
N SER A 184 4.79 10.84 -7.80
CA SER A 184 3.86 11.89 -8.23
C SER A 184 2.42 11.37 -8.40
N GLY A 185 2.18 10.05 -8.30
CA GLY A 185 0.84 9.45 -8.46
C GLY A 185 -0.16 9.99 -7.44
N CYS A 186 0.23 10.11 -6.17
CA CYS A 186 -0.63 10.70 -5.14
C CYS A 186 -1.07 12.13 -5.48
N LEU A 187 -0.13 12.96 -5.95
CA LEU A 187 -0.44 14.35 -6.33
C LEU A 187 -1.41 14.40 -7.50
N ARG A 188 -1.25 13.53 -8.51
CA ARG A 188 -2.17 13.45 -9.64
C ARG A 188 -3.56 12.94 -9.24
N GLY A 189 -3.62 11.97 -8.33
CA GLY A 189 -4.88 11.49 -7.77
C GLY A 189 -5.64 12.58 -7.01
N LEU A 190 -4.94 13.33 -6.16
CA LEU A 190 -5.51 14.48 -5.46
C LEU A 190 -5.94 15.59 -6.43
N GLU A 191 -5.13 15.92 -7.44
CA GLU A 191 -5.48 16.89 -8.49
C GLU A 191 -6.78 16.48 -9.22
N MET A 192 -6.98 15.19 -9.49
CA MET A 192 -8.24 14.69 -10.04
C MET A 192 -9.41 14.93 -9.08
N LEU A 193 -9.27 14.55 -7.81
CA LEU A 193 -10.30 14.73 -6.78
C LEU A 193 -10.61 16.21 -6.51
N SER A 194 -9.66 17.13 -6.73
CA SER A 194 -9.87 18.58 -6.58
C SER A 194 -10.99 19.13 -7.48
N ARG A 195 -11.31 18.40 -8.56
CA ARG A 195 -12.36 18.77 -9.53
C ARG A 195 -13.76 18.43 -9.04
N LEU A 196 -13.86 17.61 -7.98
CA LEU A 196 -15.15 17.22 -7.41
C LEU A 196 -15.70 18.33 -6.51
N PRO A 197 -17.03 18.51 -6.44
CA PRO A 197 -17.64 19.47 -5.53
C PRO A 197 -17.26 19.21 -4.07
N GLY A 198 -16.93 20.28 -3.33
CA GLY A 198 -16.69 20.21 -1.89
C GLY A 198 -15.28 19.82 -1.45
N THR A 199 -14.36 19.51 -2.37
CA THR A 199 -12.99 19.07 -2.03
C THR A 199 -12.00 20.23 -1.81
N MET A 200 -12.37 21.45 -2.24
CA MET A 200 -11.55 22.66 -2.09
C MET A 200 -11.59 23.27 -0.69
N ARG A 201 -12.40 22.73 0.22
CA ARG A 201 -12.52 23.19 1.62
C ARG A 201 -12.43 21.98 2.55
N ASP A 202 -12.01 22.23 3.78
CA ASP A 202 -12.04 21.21 4.82
C ASP A 202 -13.50 20.77 5.04
N SER A 203 -13.70 19.46 5.11
CA SER A 203 -14.96 18.83 5.48
C SER A 203 -14.89 18.25 6.89
N SER A 204 -15.99 17.66 7.36
CA SER A 204 -16.01 16.96 8.64
C SER A 204 -15.17 15.68 8.65
N THR A 205 -14.90 15.11 7.47
CA THR A 205 -14.19 13.84 7.33
C THR A 205 -12.85 13.97 6.65
N HIS A 206 -12.67 14.90 5.70
CA HIS A 206 -11.41 15.10 4.95
C HIS A 206 -10.95 16.56 4.94
N PRO A 207 -9.65 16.85 5.13
CA PRO A 207 -9.05 18.14 4.81
C PRO A 207 -9.22 18.50 3.34
N SER A 208 -9.11 19.79 3.04
CA SER A 208 -9.13 20.27 1.65
C SER A 208 -7.99 19.66 0.83
N VAL A 209 -8.27 19.38 -0.44
CA VAL A 209 -7.29 18.80 -1.37
C VAL A 209 -6.02 19.65 -1.50
N PRO A 210 -6.06 20.99 -1.60
CA PRO A 210 -4.84 21.81 -1.62
C PRO A 210 -3.93 21.60 -0.41
N ARG A 211 -4.49 21.48 0.81
CA ARG A 211 -3.73 21.20 2.03
C ARG A 211 -3.09 19.82 1.99
N ARG A 212 -3.82 18.81 1.49
CA ARG A 212 -3.31 17.44 1.32
C ARG A 212 -2.14 17.40 0.32
N ILE A 213 -2.24 18.13 -0.79
CA ILE A 213 -1.16 18.27 -1.78
C ILE A 213 0.09 18.88 -1.14
N GLU A 214 -0.05 19.98 -0.41
CA GLU A 214 1.07 20.64 0.28
C GLU A 214 1.73 19.70 1.31
N ALA A 215 0.93 18.96 2.09
CA ALA A 215 1.43 18.00 3.06
C ALA A 215 2.21 16.85 2.40
N ILE A 216 1.73 16.31 1.28
CA ILE A 216 2.44 15.26 0.53
C ILE A 216 3.73 15.83 -0.08
N GLN A 217 3.73 17.04 -0.63
CA GLN A 217 4.94 17.67 -1.15
C GLN A 217 6.00 17.86 -0.05
N ALA A 218 5.60 18.36 1.12
CA ALA A 218 6.50 18.47 2.27
C ALA A 218 7.03 17.10 2.72
N LEU A 219 6.21 16.05 2.65
CA LEU A 219 6.63 14.69 2.95
C LEU A 219 7.62 14.14 1.91
N MET A 220 7.44 14.45 0.63
CA MET A 220 8.37 14.09 -0.45
C MET A 220 9.75 14.70 -0.21
N ASP A 221 9.80 15.96 0.24
CA ASP A 221 11.05 16.65 0.56
C ASP A 221 11.72 16.07 1.82
N ALA A 222 10.92 15.77 2.86
CA ALA A 222 11.42 15.22 4.12
C ALA A 222 11.84 13.74 4.01
N THR A 223 11.19 12.98 3.13
CA THR A 223 11.44 11.56 2.89
C THR A 223 11.57 11.30 1.38
N PRO A 224 12.79 11.43 0.83
CA PRO A 224 13.02 11.26 -0.60
C PRO A 224 12.49 9.91 -1.12
N PRO A 225 11.79 9.87 -2.26
CA PRO A 225 11.17 8.65 -2.80
C PRO A 225 12.13 7.47 -2.98
N GLU A 226 13.40 7.74 -3.25
CA GLU A 226 14.44 6.74 -3.45
C GLU A 226 14.68 5.90 -2.18
N VAL A 227 14.54 6.51 -1.01
CA VAL A 227 14.69 5.84 0.29
C VAL A 227 13.55 4.83 0.49
N LEU A 228 12.32 5.26 0.22
CA LEU A 228 11.13 4.41 0.32
C LEU A 228 11.19 3.23 -0.66
N ARG A 229 11.54 3.51 -1.91
CA ARG A 229 11.69 2.48 -2.96
C ARG A 229 12.75 1.44 -2.62
N SER A 230 13.90 1.89 -2.10
CA SER A 230 14.98 0.98 -1.71
C SER A 230 14.55 0.02 -0.60
N ARG A 231 13.76 0.49 0.37
CA ARG A 231 13.19 -0.33 1.44
C ARG A 231 12.23 -1.40 0.88
N GLY A 232 11.32 -1.00 0.01
CA GLY A 232 10.32 -1.93 -0.54
C GLY A 232 10.89 -2.90 -1.57
N HIS A 233 11.94 -2.51 -2.30
CA HIS A 233 12.62 -3.38 -3.26
C HIS A 233 13.12 -4.67 -2.61
N LEU A 234 13.66 -4.60 -1.39
CA LEU A 234 14.10 -5.79 -0.66
C LEU A 234 12.91 -6.71 -0.33
N GLY A 235 11.80 -6.14 0.15
CA GLY A 235 10.60 -6.93 0.47
C GLY A 235 10.02 -7.61 -0.77
N LEU A 236 9.99 -6.91 -1.91
CA LEU A 236 9.47 -7.45 -3.17
C LEU A 236 10.38 -8.52 -3.81
N THR A 237 11.69 -8.39 -3.66
CA THR A 237 12.66 -9.34 -4.25
C THR A 237 12.92 -10.57 -3.39
N THR A 238 12.60 -10.51 -2.09
CA THR A 238 12.80 -11.63 -1.14
C THR A 238 11.50 -12.33 -0.73
N SER A 239 10.35 -11.90 -1.27
CA SER A 239 9.05 -12.56 -1.05
C SER A 239 8.46 -13.05 -2.35
N GLU A 240 7.62 -14.08 -2.26
CA GLU A 240 6.83 -14.57 -3.38
C GLU A 240 5.52 -13.80 -3.52
N PRO A 241 4.90 -13.76 -4.72
CA PRO A 241 3.58 -13.20 -4.88
C PRO A 241 2.53 -13.85 -3.99
N LEU A 242 1.60 -13.04 -3.48
CA LEU A 242 0.49 -13.57 -2.69
C LEU A 242 -0.52 -14.25 -3.62
N SER A 243 -0.96 -15.45 -3.24
CA SER A 243 -2.04 -16.13 -3.95
C SER A 243 -3.37 -15.41 -3.73
N TYR A 244 -4.36 -15.76 -4.54
CA TYR A 244 -5.70 -15.18 -4.48
C TYR A 244 -6.77 -16.27 -4.56
N GLU A 245 -7.97 -15.92 -4.13
CA GLU A 245 -9.16 -16.74 -4.22
C GLU A 245 -10.37 -15.84 -4.50
N MET A 246 -11.25 -16.26 -5.41
CA MET A 246 -12.56 -15.63 -5.60
C MET A 246 -13.55 -16.25 -4.63
N ILE A 247 -14.36 -15.42 -3.98
CA ILE A 247 -15.39 -15.89 -3.06
C ILE A 247 -16.75 -15.38 -3.55
N GLU A 248 -17.82 -16.11 -3.20
CA GLU A 248 -19.23 -15.88 -3.59
C GLU A 248 -19.38 -15.49 -5.07
N ASP A 249 -19.22 -16.47 -5.97
CA ASP A 249 -19.51 -16.33 -7.41
C ASP A 249 -18.90 -15.12 -8.12
N LYS A 250 -17.70 -14.72 -7.65
CA LYS A 250 -16.87 -13.63 -8.18
C LYS A 250 -17.19 -12.22 -7.67
N GLU A 251 -17.96 -12.08 -6.60
CA GLU A 251 -18.28 -10.76 -6.04
C GLU A 251 -17.11 -10.16 -5.22
N TRP A 252 -16.26 -11.00 -4.62
CA TRP A 252 -15.13 -10.56 -3.81
C TRP A 252 -13.86 -11.33 -4.10
N LEU A 253 -12.76 -10.58 -4.07
CA LEU A 253 -11.41 -11.11 -4.22
C LEU A 253 -10.77 -11.19 -2.83
N ARG A 254 -10.32 -12.38 -2.44
CA ARG A 254 -9.41 -12.57 -1.31
C ARG A 254 -7.98 -12.66 -1.83
N ILE A 255 -7.11 -11.85 -1.25
CA ILE A 255 -5.66 -11.89 -1.44
C ILE A 255 -5.09 -12.53 -0.19
N ASN A 256 -4.49 -13.69 -0.33
CA ASN A 256 -4.07 -14.52 0.79
C ASN A 256 -2.87 -13.91 1.54
N SER A 257 -2.69 -14.35 2.77
CA SER A 257 -1.53 -13.97 3.57
C SER A 257 -0.27 -14.67 3.04
N ALA A 258 0.91 -14.18 3.42
CA ALA A 258 2.16 -14.89 3.13
C ALA A 258 2.25 -16.27 3.81
N ARG A 259 1.36 -16.55 4.77
CA ARG A 259 1.28 -17.84 5.49
C ARG A 259 0.27 -18.80 4.87
N GLY A 260 -0.48 -18.38 3.86
CA GLY A 260 -1.56 -19.16 3.24
C GLY A 260 -2.93 -18.47 3.31
N GLY A 261 -3.89 -19.09 2.65
CA GLY A 261 -5.28 -18.69 2.56
C GLY A 261 -6.21 -19.41 3.53
N SER A 262 -5.88 -20.61 4.02
CA SER A 262 -6.76 -21.40 4.89
C SER A 262 -6.16 -21.76 6.25
N PHE A 263 -7.01 -22.04 7.24
CA PHE A 263 -6.57 -22.59 8.52
C PHE A 263 -5.84 -23.93 8.34
N VAL A 264 -6.24 -24.73 7.35
CA VAL A 264 -5.59 -26.01 7.03
C VAL A 264 -4.18 -25.78 6.49
N GLU A 265 -3.97 -24.80 5.62
CA GLU A 265 -2.63 -24.45 5.14
C GLU A 265 -1.73 -23.95 6.27
N ASP A 266 -2.27 -23.11 7.16
CA ASP A 266 -1.51 -22.59 8.29
C ASP A 266 -1.20 -23.69 9.32
N TRP A 267 -2.16 -24.61 9.55
CA TRP A 267 -1.98 -25.80 10.37
C TRP A 267 -0.91 -26.72 9.77
N ASN A 268 -1.02 -27.08 8.50
CA ASN A 268 -0.05 -27.94 7.81
C ASN A 268 1.35 -27.32 7.80
N ARG A 269 1.44 -25.98 7.77
CA ARG A 269 2.71 -25.24 7.88
C ARG A 269 3.31 -25.29 9.29
N LEU A 270 2.48 -25.16 10.33
CA LEU A 270 2.92 -25.12 11.73
C LEU A 270 3.13 -26.53 12.34
N PHE A 271 2.31 -27.48 11.90
CA PHE A 271 2.21 -28.85 12.39
C PHE A 271 2.24 -29.84 11.22
N PRO A 272 3.34 -29.89 10.42
CA PRO A 272 3.41 -30.70 9.20
C PRO A 272 3.29 -32.21 9.42
N ASN A 273 3.44 -32.66 10.67
CA ASN A 273 3.31 -34.06 11.06
C ASN A 273 1.96 -34.37 11.74
N ASP A 274 1.13 -33.36 12.00
CA ASP A 274 -0.20 -33.56 12.55
C ASP A 274 -1.16 -33.76 11.39
N ILE A 275 -1.40 -35.03 11.06
CA ILE A 275 -2.39 -35.44 10.07
C ILE A 275 -3.77 -35.04 10.62
N ILE A 276 -4.33 -33.91 10.16
CA ILE A 276 -5.77 -33.73 10.21
C ILE A 276 -6.32 -34.66 9.13
N ASP A 277 -6.88 -35.80 9.55
CA ASP A 277 -7.60 -36.68 8.65
C ASP A 277 -8.79 -35.90 8.06
N PRO A 278 -8.80 -35.60 6.75
CA PRO A 278 -9.89 -34.86 6.12
C PRO A 278 -11.22 -35.61 6.19
N ASP A 279 -11.18 -36.92 6.46
CA ASP A 279 -12.34 -37.79 6.61
C ASP A 279 -12.69 -38.06 8.09
N PHE A 280 -12.13 -37.29 9.04
CA PHE A 280 -12.46 -37.45 10.46
C PHE A 280 -13.96 -37.17 10.72
N THR A 281 -14.74 -38.24 10.84
CA THR A 281 -16.08 -38.19 11.42
C THR A 281 -15.97 -38.26 12.94
N PRO A 282 -16.43 -37.26 13.69
CA PRO A 282 -16.44 -37.34 15.15
C PRO A 282 -17.30 -38.54 15.58
N PRO A 283 -16.94 -39.22 16.69
CA PRO A 283 -17.75 -40.33 17.19
C PRO A 283 -19.17 -39.85 17.44
N ALA A 284 -20.14 -40.65 16.99
CA ALA A 284 -21.56 -40.38 17.21
C ALA A 284 -21.78 -40.07 18.69
N THR A 285 -22.42 -38.94 18.97
CA THR A 285 -22.82 -38.57 20.33
C THR A 285 -23.65 -39.74 20.87
N PRO A 286 -23.30 -40.33 22.04
CA PRO A 286 -24.10 -41.41 22.59
C PRO A 286 -25.53 -40.90 22.73
N GLU A 287 -26.47 -41.59 22.08
CA GLU A 287 -27.89 -41.26 22.15
C GLU A 287 -28.27 -41.12 23.62
N ALA A 288 -28.85 -39.98 23.97
CA ALA A 288 -29.38 -39.75 25.29
C ALA A 288 -30.40 -40.86 25.55
N SER A 289 -30.03 -41.80 26.42
CA SER A 289 -30.88 -42.85 26.97
C SER A 289 -32.21 -42.21 27.36
N SER A 290 -33.24 -42.45 26.56
CA SER A 290 -34.62 -42.04 26.86
C SER A 290 -34.99 -42.66 28.20
N THR A 291 -35.11 -41.83 29.23
CA THR A 291 -35.75 -42.21 30.49
C THR A 291 -37.19 -42.63 30.20
N PRO A 292 -37.67 -43.77 30.73
CA PRO A 292 -39.08 -44.13 30.56
C PRO A 292 -39.93 -43.16 31.38
N GLU A 293 -40.92 -42.57 30.72
CA GLU A 293 -42.02 -41.86 31.39
C GLU A 293 -42.70 -42.85 32.35
N THR A 294 -42.68 -42.54 33.65
CA THR A 294 -43.55 -43.19 34.62
C THR A 294 -44.84 -42.38 34.72
N GLU A 295 -45.93 -42.96 34.20
CA GLU A 295 -47.30 -42.61 34.56
C GLU A 295 -47.54 -42.96 36.03
N GLU A 296 -47.80 -41.95 36.87
CA GLU A 296 -48.88 -41.84 37.89
C GLU A 296 -48.82 -40.49 38.61
#